data_AF-B5W4C7-F1
#
_entry.id   AF-B5W4C7-F1
#
_cell.length_a   1.000
_cell.length_b   1.000
_cell.length_c   1.000
_cell.angle_alpha   90.00
_cell.angle_beta   90.00
_cell.angle_gamma   90.00
#
_symmetry.space_group_name_H-M   'P 1'
#
loop_
_entity.id
_entity.type
_entity.pdbx_description
1 polymer ?
#
loop_
_entity_poly.entity_id
_entity_poly.type
_entity_poly.pdbx_seq_one_letter_code
_entity_poly.pdbx_strand_id
1 'polypeptide(L)' 'MGLTFRHDTFANLADNSEVSLPLYEAVVLWDGTERDVLVIATGRRPLLGTALLDEQELVIQFIEGGLVTIDEL' A
#
# COMPACT_ATOMS: atom_id res chain seq x y z
N MET A 1 -12.73 -4.44 11.13
CA MET A 1 -11.29 -4.58 10.78
C MET A 1 -10.37 -4.46 11.98
N GLY A 2 -10.81 -3.97 13.15
CA GLY A 2 -9.95 -3.94 14.36
C GLY A 2 -8.78 -2.94 14.29
N LEU A 3 -8.67 -2.22 13.17
CA LEU A 3 -7.66 -1.18 12.95
C LEU A 3 -8.11 0.15 13.53
N THR A 4 -7.15 0.94 14.01
CA THR A 4 -7.39 2.27 14.56
C THR A 4 -7.70 3.24 13.42
N PHE A 5 -8.91 3.80 13.40
CA PHE A 5 -9.24 4.89 12.47
C PHE A 5 -8.43 6.14 12.83
N ARG A 6 -7.93 6.87 11.83
CA ARG A 6 -7.13 8.09 12.03
C ARG A 6 -7.90 9.32 11.55
N HIS A 7 -8.17 9.39 10.24
CA HIS A 7 -8.95 10.45 9.60
C HIS A 7 -9.33 10.03 8.18
N ASP A 8 -10.17 10.83 7.52
CA ASP A 8 -10.37 10.72 6.07
C ASP A 8 -9.33 11.54 5.31
N THR A 9 -8.93 11.08 4.13
CA THR A 9 -8.08 11.82 3.19
C THR A 9 -8.76 11.95 1.84
N PHE A 10 -8.44 13.01 1.10
CA PHE A 10 -8.87 13.15 -0.29
C PHE A 10 -7.83 12.50 -1.21
N ALA A 11 -8.30 11.72 -2.18
CA ALA A 11 -7.46 11.11 -3.21
C ALA A 11 -8.04 11.38 -4.59
N ASN A 12 -7.15 11.64 -5.54
CA ASN A 12 -7.49 11.69 -6.96
C ASN A 12 -7.28 10.30 -7.57
N LEU A 13 -8.34 9.73 -8.14
CA LEU A 13 -8.29 8.43 -8.81
C LEU A 13 -7.84 8.58 -10.27
N ALA A 14 -7.50 7.46 -10.91
CA ALA A 14 -7.03 7.45 -12.30
C ALA A 14 -8.05 8.00 -13.32
N ASP A 15 -9.34 7.99 -12.99
CA ASP A 15 -10.41 8.61 -13.78
C ASP A 15 -10.60 10.12 -13.49
N ASN A 16 -9.67 10.70 -12.73
CA ASN A 16 -9.64 12.08 -12.27
C ASN A 16 -10.79 12.48 -11.32
N SER A 17 -11.53 11.51 -10.76
CA SER A 17 -12.45 11.78 -9.67
C SER A 17 -11.71 12.05 -8.37
N GLU A 18 -12.25 12.96 -7.55
CA GLU A 18 -11.79 13.15 -6.17
C GLU A 18 -12.73 12.41 -5.23
N VAL A 19 -12.15 11.57 -4.36
CA VAL A 19 -12.90 10.76 -3.40
C VAL A 19 -12.34 10.94 -2.00
N SER A 20 -13.22 10.90 -1.00
CA SER A 20 -12.82 10.82 0.40
C SER A 20 -12.63 9.36 0.78
N LEU A 21 -11.46 9.03 1.32
CA LEU A 21 -11.06 7.67 1.68
C LEU A 21 -10.67 7.61 3.17
N PRO A 22 -11.19 6.64 3.94
CA PRO A 22 -10.81 6.49 5.34
C PRO A 22 -9.42 5.89 5.48
N LEU A 23 -8.57 6.54 6.28
CA LEU A 23 -7.26 6.04 6.68
C LEU A 23 -7.32 5.39 8.06
N TYR A 24 -6.69 4.23 8.14
CA TYR A 24 -6.49 3.49 9.37
C TYR A 24 -5.00 3.26 9.60
N GLU A 25 -4.65 2.95 10.84
CA GLU A 25 -3.31 2.54 11.25
C GLU A 25 -3.29 1.01 11.42
N ALA A 26 -2.25 0.37 10.88
CA ALA A 26 -2.01 -1.06 10.96
C ALA A 26 -0.52 -1.34 11.18
N VAL A 27 -0.21 -2.46 11.80
CA VAL A 27 1.16 -3.00 11.88
C VAL A 27 1.33 -4.00 10.73
N VAL A 28 2.37 -3.85 9.93
CA VAL A 28 2.77 -4.82 8.91
C VAL A 28 4.15 -5.37 9.24
N LEU A 29 4.39 -6.63 8.89
CA LEU A 29 5.73 -7.21 8.89
C LEU A 29 6.38 -6.88 7.54
N TRP A 30 7.40 -6.04 7.55
CA TRP A 30 8.15 -5.58 6.38
C TRP A 30 9.62 -5.90 6.57
N ASP A 31 10.19 -6.73 5.69
CA ASP A 31 11.58 -7.23 5.78
C ASP A 31 11.94 -7.78 7.16
N GLY A 32 11.02 -8.59 7.72
CA GLY A 32 11.18 -9.20 9.04
C GLY A 32 11.03 -8.23 10.23
N THR A 33 10.71 -6.96 9.98
CA THR A 33 10.53 -5.93 11.01
C THR A 33 9.09 -5.42 11.04
N GLU A 34 8.51 -5.26 12.23
CA GLU A 34 7.20 -4.64 12.37
C GLU A 34 7.27 -3.13 12.08
N ARG A 35 6.35 -2.62 11.26
CA ARG A 35 6.23 -1.20 10.93
C ARG A 35 4.78 -0.74 11.05
N ASP A 36 4.56 0.40 11.70
CA ASP A 36 3.28 1.10 11.68
C ASP A 36 3.09 1.78 10.32
N VAL A 37 1.97 1.48 9.66
CA VAL A 37 1.65 2.01 8.33
C VAL A 37 0.22 2.52 8.28
N LEU A 38 0.01 3.51 7.42
CA LEU A 38 -1.33 3.97 7.07
C LEU A 38 -1.90 3.08 5.97
N VAL A 39 -3.13 2.62 6.17
CA VAL A 39 -3.85 1.77 5.21
C VAL A 39 -5.16 2.41 4.79
N ILE A 40 -5.40 2.40 3.49
CA ILE A 40 -6.68 2.76 2.89
C ILE A 40 -7.49 1.47 2.74
N ALA A 41 -8.51 1.30 3.58
CA ALA A 41 -9.24 0.05 3.67
C ALA A 41 -10.53 0.05 2.82
N THR A 42 -10.40 0.32 1.52
CA THR A 42 -11.54 0.57 0.62
C THR A 42 -11.71 -0.46 -0.51
N GLY A 43 -10.83 -1.46 -0.61
CA GLY A 43 -10.81 -2.45 -1.71
C GLY A 43 -10.91 -3.91 -1.26
N ARG A 44 -11.13 -4.81 -2.23
CA ARG A 44 -11.16 -6.28 -2.00
C ARG A 44 -9.78 -6.93 -2.13
N ARG A 45 -8.82 -6.27 -2.79
CA ARG A 45 -7.46 -6.76 -2.99
C ARG A 45 -6.49 -5.81 -2.30
N PRO A 46 -5.47 -6.31 -1.59
CA PRO A 46 -4.45 -5.45 -1.03
C PRO A 46 -3.72 -4.74 -2.18
N LEU A 47 -3.54 -3.44 -2.03
CA LEU A 47 -2.70 -2.63 -2.88
C LEU A 47 -1.51 -2.17 -2.04
N LEU A 48 -0.32 -2.20 -2.63
CA LEU A 48 0.89 -1.68 -2.02
C LEU A 48 1.15 -0.28 -2.57
N GLY A 49 1.11 0.73 -1.71
CA GLY A 49 1.47 2.08 -2.09
C GLY A 49 2.97 2.19 -2.33
N THR A 50 3.39 2.97 -3.33
CA THR A 50 4.82 3.16 -3.65
C THR A 50 5.59 3.87 -2.54
N ALA A 51 4.92 4.55 -1.61
CA ALA A 51 5.55 5.13 -0.43
C ALA A 51 6.17 4.06 0.50
N LEU A 52 5.66 2.82 0.49
CA LEU A 52 6.29 1.71 1.23
C LEU A 52 7.51 1.12 0.51
N LEU A 53 7.74 1.52 -0.74
CA LEU A 53 8.87 1.09 -1.56
C LEU A 53 10.02 2.11 -1.54
N ASP A 54 9.99 3.07 -0.62
CA ASP A 54 11.09 4.02 -0.46
C ASP A 54 12.39 3.28 -0.14
N GLU A 55 13.46 3.62 -0.84
CA GLU A 55 14.77 2.94 -0.78
C GLU A 55 14.74 1.41 -1.10
N GLN A 56 13.72 0.93 -1.82
CA GLN A 56 13.63 -0.46 -2.27
C GLN A 56 13.78 -0.58 -3.80
N GLU A 57 14.30 -1.71 -4.28
CA GLU A 57 14.24 -2.12 -5.68
C GLU A 57 12.95 -2.89 -5.95
N LEU A 58 12.18 -2.46 -6.95
CA LEU A 58 11.01 -3.18 -7.45
C LEU A 58 11.31 -3.75 -8.84
N VAL A 59 11.34 -5.09 -8.96
CA VAL A 59 11.49 -5.79 -10.24
C VAL A 59 10.20 -6.49 -10.62
N ILE A 60 9.70 -6.19 -11.83
CA ILE A 60 8.49 -6.80 -12.39
C ILE A 60 8.82 -7.50 -13.71
N GLN A 61 8.56 -8.81 -13.77
CA GLN A 61 8.58 -9.54 -15.03
C GLN A 61 7.23 -9.39 -15.74
N PHE A 62 7.23 -8.74 -16.90
CA PHE A 62 6.00 -8.47 -17.66
C PHE A 62 5.61 -9.65 -18.57
N ILE A 63 5.42 -10.82 -17.95
CA ILE A 63 4.97 -12.06 -18.58
C ILE A 63 3.94 -12.75 -17.67
N GLU A 64 3.10 -13.60 -18.24
CA GLU A 64 2.15 -14.40 -17.46
C GLU A 64 2.90 -15.31 -16.47
N GLY A 65 2.48 -15.28 -15.20
CA GLY A 65 3.16 -16.01 -14.12
C GLY A 65 4.54 -15.47 -13.76
N GLY A 66 4.93 -14.30 -14.28
CA GLY A 66 6.20 -13.65 -13.97
C GLY A 66 6.33 -13.27 -12.50
N LEU A 67 7.57 -13.18 -12.03
CA LEU A 67 7.89 -12.77 -10.66
C LEU A 67 7.73 -11.26 -10.47
N VAL A 68 7.31 -10.90 -9.26
CA VAL A 68 7.41 -9.55 -8.71
C VAL A 68 8.24 -9.67 -7.44
N THR A 69 9.37 -8.97 -7.40
CA THR A 69 10.25 -8.94 -6.22
C THR A 69 10.40 -7.51 -5.72
N ILE A 70 10.55 -7.39 -4.40
CA ILE A 70 10.85 -6.16 -3.69
C ILE A 70 12.04 -6.52 -2.81
N ASP A 71 13.15 -5.82 -2.97
CA ASP A 71 14.41 -6.10 -2.30
C ASP A 71 15.03 -4.77 -1.82
N GLU A 72 15.79 -4.81 -0.72
CA GLU A 72 16.56 -3.63 -0.26
C GLU A 72 17.64 -3.25 -1.31
N LEU A 73 17.84 -1.94 -1.52
CA LEU A 73 18.88 -1.41 -2.43
C LEU A 73 20.32 -1.61 -1.91
#